data_AF-A0A8A1M815-F1
#
_entry.id   AF-A0A8A1M815-F1
#
_cell.length_a   1.000
_cell.length_b   1.000
_cell.length_c   1.000
_cell.angle_alpha   90.00
_cell.angle_beta   90.00
_cell.angle_gamma   90.00
#
_symmetry.space_group_name_H-M   'P 1'
#
loop_
_entity.id
_entity.type
_entity.pdbx_description
1 polymer ?
#
loop_
_entity_poly.entity_id
_entity_poly.type
_entity_poly.pdbx_seq_one_letter_code
_entity_poly.pdbx_strand_id
1 'polypeptide(L)'
;MSLPTTLRQLLSSLLPISITSIVYLYSYPIFHGCNFPPTAPSASSNLSSPLPILNTLRQHVDIPHLDMSKYTGAAPFRLLVLADPQLEGDSSLPNPKDSFLKRLAGYREAITSADTWDDVLLAILGSLRDMLLVDLPRSLRATRKRIDLFGNDFYLAHIYRSLHWWSKPTHVTVLGDLIGSQWVTDGEFERRAWRYWNRVFRGGVRVDDDITITGSEDVHGRDVKVVEDLPLDMQGGDGTTGPWERRIINVAGNHDVGYAGDISDYSTASYWIPRLFTHPFSNTRTSSSTT
;
A
#
# COMPACT_ATOMS: atom_id res chain seq x y z
N MET A 1 -33.42 22.98 19.08
CA MET A 1 -32.55 23.51 18.01
C MET A 1 -32.97 22.84 16.71
N SER A 2 -33.03 23.57 15.59
CA SER A 2 -33.42 22.98 14.31
C SER A 2 -32.25 22.20 13.70
N LEU A 3 -32.52 21.09 13.00
CA LEU A 3 -31.51 20.29 12.30
C LEU A 3 -30.52 21.15 11.48
N PRO A 4 -30.96 22.21 10.74
CA PRO A 4 -30.07 23.11 10.04
C PRO A 4 -29.11 23.88 10.95
N THR A 5 -29.56 24.34 12.13
CA THR A 5 -28.70 25.04 13.08
C THR A 5 -27.63 24.13 13.68
N THR A 6 -28.00 22.90 14.04
CA THR A 6 -27.06 21.91 14.56
C THR A 6 -26.04 21.49 13.51
N LEU A 7 -26.48 21.24 12.27
CA LEU A 7 -25.59 20.90 11.16
C LEU A 7 -24.60 22.05 10.84
N ARG A 8 -25.08 23.29 10.85
CA ARG A 8 -24.22 24.47 10.62
C ARG A 8 -23.16 24.62 11.71
N GLN A 9 -23.52 24.43 12.98
CA GLN A 9 -22.58 24.49 14.09
C GLN A 9 -21.54 23.37 14.01
N LEU A 10 -21.98 22.13 13.75
CA LEU A 10 -21.10 20.98 13.52
C LEU A 10 -20.13 21.26 12.38
N LEU A 11 -20.61 21.75 11.24
CA LEU A 11 -19.77 22.03 10.08
C LEU A 11 -18.76 23.15 10.38
N SER A 12 -19.18 24.22 11.05
CA SER A 12 -18.31 25.34 11.43
C SER A 12 -17.16 24.90 12.35
N SER A 13 -17.35 23.87 13.17
CA SER A 13 -16.28 23.32 14.02
C SER A 13 -15.48 22.20 13.35
N LEU A 14 -16.15 21.27 12.66
CA LEU A 14 -15.50 20.10 12.07
C LEU A 14 -14.66 20.47 10.84
N LEU A 15 -15.10 21.42 10.01
CA LEU A 15 -14.36 21.82 8.82
C LEU A 15 -12.95 22.33 9.11
N PRO A 16 -12.73 23.32 10.01
CA PRO A 16 -11.37 23.78 10.32
C PRO A 16 -10.52 22.69 10.98
N ILE A 17 -11.12 21.83 11.82
CA ILE A 17 -10.42 20.67 12.41
C ILE A 17 -9.96 19.73 11.31
N SER A 18 -10.84 19.35 10.38
CA SER A 18 -10.51 18.47 9.26
C SER A 18 -9.42 19.06 8.36
N ILE A 19 -9.50 20.35 8.03
CA ILE A 19 -8.46 21.03 7.23
C ILE A 19 -7.12 21.01 7.98
N THR A 20 -7.11 21.35 9.26
CA THR A 20 -5.88 21.36 10.08
C THR A 20 -5.27 19.97 10.17
N SER A 21 -6.08 18.93 10.38
CA SER A 21 -5.62 17.54 10.40
C SER A 21 -5.07 17.09 9.05
N ILE A 22 -5.71 17.47 7.93
CA ILE A 22 -5.21 17.15 6.59
C ILE A 22 -3.88 17.84 6.33
N VAL A 23 -3.76 19.14 6.64
CA VAL A 23 -2.50 19.88 6.51
C VAL A 23 -1.40 19.22 7.35
N TYR A 24 -1.72 18.84 8.60
CA TYR A 24 -0.79 18.14 9.47
C TYR A 24 -0.31 16.81 8.89
N LEU A 25 -1.23 15.96 8.42
CA LEU A 25 -0.91 14.66 7.83
C LEU A 25 -0.03 14.79 6.58
N TYR A 26 -0.37 15.70 5.67
CA TYR A 26 0.42 15.89 4.45
C TYR A 26 1.75 16.59 4.69
N SER A 27 1.86 17.36 5.78
CA SER A 27 3.11 18.01 6.22
C SER A 27 3.88 17.18 7.25
N TYR A 28 3.44 15.95 7.54
CA TYR A 28 4.08 15.05 8.50
C TYR A 28 5.59 14.93 8.29
N PRO A 29 6.10 14.70 7.06
CA PRO A 29 7.55 14.59 6.83
C PRO A 29 8.33 15.86 7.21
N ILE A 30 7.70 17.03 7.07
CA ILE A 30 8.31 18.32 7.40
C ILE A 30 8.39 18.49 8.92
N PHE A 31 7.27 18.24 9.61
CA PHE A 31 7.18 18.41 11.07
C PHE A 31 8.04 17.41 11.84
N HIS A 32 8.23 16.21 11.31
CA HIS A 32 9.06 15.16 11.91
C HIS A 32 10.49 15.12 11.36
N GLY A 33 10.85 16.08 10.50
CA GLY A 33 12.23 16.22 10.03
C GLY A 33 12.73 15.02 9.21
N CYS A 34 11.84 14.37 8.45
CA CYS A 34 12.16 13.24 7.58
C CYS A 34 13.05 13.68 6.40
N ASN A 35 14.36 13.80 6.63
CA ASN A 35 15.33 14.29 5.66
C ASN A 35 16.55 13.38 5.63
N PHE A 36 17.12 13.18 4.44
CA PHE A 36 18.42 12.53 4.34
C PHE A 36 19.54 13.47 4.84
N PRO A 37 20.60 12.92 5.42
CA PRO A 37 21.74 13.72 5.83
C PRO A 37 22.40 14.40 4.60
N PRO A 38 22.89 15.65 4.75
CA PRO A 38 23.71 16.28 3.71
C PRO A 38 25.00 15.47 3.49
N THR A 39 25.62 15.59 2.31
CA THR A 39 26.96 15.04 2.10
C THR A 39 27.95 15.65 3.09
N ALA A 40 28.89 14.83 3.58
CA ALA A 40 29.93 15.30 4.47
C ALA A 40 30.73 16.42 3.77
N PRO A 41 31.06 17.51 4.48
CA PRO A 41 31.92 18.54 3.93
C PRO A 41 33.25 17.89 3.55
N SER A 42 33.76 18.24 2.37
CA SER A 42 35.10 17.82 1.96
C SER A 42 36.09 18.27 3.04
N ALA A 43 37.11 17.47 3.34
CA ALA A 43 38.10 17.76 4.40
C ALA A 43 38.81 19.12 4.25
N SER A 44 38.69 19.77 3.09
CA SER A 44 39.19 21.10 2.75
C SER A 44 38.20 22.25 3.02
N SER A 45 36.97 21.98 3.45
CA SER A 45 35.91 22.99 3.61
C SER A 45 35.61 23.28 5.08
N ASN A 46 35.89 24.52 5.53
CA ASN A 46 35.54 25.03 6.86
C ASN A 46 34.05 25.43 6.98
N LEU A 47 33.18 24.95 6.08
CA LEU A 47 31.77 25.33 6.05
C LEU A 47 30.94 24.37 6.89
N SER A 48 30.15 24.91 7.80
CA SER A 48 29.13 24.16 8.54
C SER A 48 28.14 23.54 7.56
N SER A 49 27.89 22.22 7.67
CA SER A 49 26.85 21.56 6.89
C SER A 49 25.50 22.23 7.13
N PRO A 50 24.72 22.57 6.08
CA PRO A 50 23.39 23.12 6.25
C PRO A 50 22.49 22.12 6.97
N LEU A 51 21.47 22.63 7.67
CA LEU A 51 20.45 21.79 8.30
C LEU A 51 19.79 20.87 7.25
N PRO A 52 19.61 19.57 7.51
CA PRO A 52 19.02 18.60 6.55
C PRO A 52 17.68 19.05 5.95
N ILE A 53 16.85 19.72 6.76
CA ILE A 53 15.54 20.24 6.34
C ILE A 53 15.65 21.36 5.29
N LEU A 54 16.64 22.24 5.44
CA LEU A 54 16.89 23.33 4.48
C LEU A 54 17.45 22.77 3.16
N ASN A 55 18.28 21.73 3.25
CA ASN A 55 18.79 21.05 2.07
C ASN A 55 17.64 20.40 1.27
N THR A 56 16.74 19.70 1.96
CA THR A 56 15.57 19.06 1.34
C THR A 56 14.60 20.09 0.77
N LEU A 57 14.30 21.17 1.50
CA LEU A 57 13.43 22.25 1.01
C LEU A 57 13.96 22.89 -0.28
N ARG A 58 15.28 23.10 -0.38
CA ARG A 58 15.90 23.64 -1.60
C ARG A 58 15.77 22.72 -2.80
N GLN A 59 15.70 21.40 -2.60
CA GLN A 59 15.44 20.50 -3.71
C GLN A 59 14.03 20.70 -4.30
N HIS A 60 13.09 21.28 -3.54
CA HIS A 60 11.73 21.58 -3.99
C HIS A 60 11.55 22.99 -4.54
N VAL A 61 12.47 23.91 -4.28
CA VAL A 61 12.37 25.31 -4.68
C VAL A 61 13.64 25.71 -5.43
N ASP A 62 13.50 25.94 -6.74
CA ASP A 62 14.57 26.50 -7.55
C ASP A 62 14.68 28.01 -7.27
N ILE A 63 15.80 28.44 -6.65
CA ILE A 63 16.03 29.84 -6.30
C ILE A 63 17.16 30.37 -7.20
N PRO A 64 16.85 31.15 -8.25
CA PRO A 64 17.77 31.50 -9.33
C PRO A 64 18.97 32.39 -8.96
N HIS A 65 19.25 32.64 -7.68
CA HIS A 65 20.30 33.59 -7.22
C HIS A 65 21.15 33.08 -6.04
N LEU A 66 21.06 31.81 -5.66
CA LEU A 66 21.93 31.24 -4.64
C LEU A 66 23.14 30.56 -5.30
N ASP A 67 24.35 30.97 -4.90
CA ASP A 67 25.62 30.38 -5.33
C ASP A 67 25.67 28.89 -4.97
N MET A 68 25.46 28.05 -5.98
CA MET A 68 25.37 26.59 -5.90
C MET A 68 26.67 25.93 -5.39
N SER A 69 27.80 26.66 -5.45
CA SER A 69 29.11 26.18 -5.02
C SER A 69 29.32 26.14 -3.50
N LYS A 70 28.43 26.80 -2.73
CA LYS A 70 28.57 26.95 -1.27
C LYS A 70 27.81 25.91 -0.43
N TYR A 71 27.12 24.96 -1.06
CA TYR A 71 26.29 24.00 -0.32
C TYR A 71 26.52 22.58 -0.79
N THR A 72 26.45 21.66 0.17
CA THR A 72 26.77 20.23 0.01
C THR A 72 25.74 19.55 -0.89
N GLY A 73 26.23 18.82 -1.90
CA GLY A 73 25.38 18.07 -2.83
C GLY A 73 24.50 17.04 -2.10
N ALA A 74 23.41 16.63 -2.74
CA ALA A 74 22.56 15.57 -2.20
C ALA A 74 23.37 14.26 -2.09
N ALA A 75 23.15 13.47 -1.04
CA ALA A 75 23.80 12.17 -0.90
C ALA A 75 23.52 11.30 -2.14
N PRO A 76 24.54 10.70 -2.78
CA PRO A 76 24.35 9.95 -4.04
C PRO A 76 23.48 8.71 -3.85
N PHE A 77 23.39 8.19 -2.62
CA PHE A 77 22.51 7.10 -2.24
C PHE A 77 21.61 7.52 -1.06
N ARG A 78 20.31 7.41 -1.27
CA ARG A 78 19.23 7.73 -0.33
C ARG A 78 18.17 6.63 -0.42
N LEU A 79 18.09 5.79 0.60
CA LEU A 79 17.18 4.65 0.67
C LEU A 79 15.98 4.98 1.55
N LEU A 80 14.79 5.03 0.95
CA LEU A 80 13.54 5.04 1.70
C LEU A 80 13.09 3.61 1.96
N VAL A 81 12.94 3.27 3.25
CA VAL A 81 12.55 1.93 3.69
C VAL A 81 11.11 1.98 4.20
N LEU A 82 10.27 1.08 3.70
CA LEU A 82 8.92 0.85 4.20
C LEU A 82 8.85 -0.56 4.76
N ALA A 83 8.78 -0.67 6.08
CA ALA A 83 8.67 -1.95 6.75
C ALA A 83 7.21 -2.33 6.93
N ASP A 84 6.87 -3.57 6.61
CA ASP A 84 5.57 -4.19 6.89
C ASP A 84 4.33 -3.38 6.39
N PRO A 85 4.26 -2.94 5.11
CA PRO A 85 3.06 -2.29 4.58
C PRO A 85 2.01 -3.35 4.22
N GLN A 86 1.44 -3.98 5.24
CA GLN A 86 0.53 -5.11 5.12
C GLN A 86 -0.76 -4.75 4.37
N LEU A 87 -0.99 -5.41 3.23
CA LEU A 87 -2.23 -5.34 2.48
C LEU A 87 -3.15 -6.47 2.91
N GLU A 88 -4.16 -6.15 3.69
CA GLU A 88 -5.25 -7.07 4.02
C GLU A 88 -6.23 -7.25 2.83
N GLY A 89 -7.04 -8.31 2.84
CA GLY A 89 -7.95 -8.64 1.74
C GLY A 89 -9.19 -9.41 2.18
N ASP A 90 -9.87 -10.01 1.20
CA ASP A 90 -11.16 -10.68 1.37
C ASP A 90 -11.12 -11.89 2.30
N SER A 91 -9.95 -12.50 2.54
CA SER A 91 -9.81 -13.55 3.55
C SER A 91 -10.14 -13.07 4.97
N SER A 92 -10.11 -11.76 5.22
CA SER A 92 -10.55 -11.14 6.47
C SER A 92 -12.06 -10.87 6.54
N LEU A 93 -12.78 -11.04 5.42
CA LEU A 93 -14.23 -10.82 5.34
C LEU A 93 -14.99 -12.12 5.65
N PRO A 94 -16.24 -12.02 6.14
CA PRO A 94 -17.08 -13.20 6.31
C PRO A 94 -17.25 -13.98 5.00
N ASN A 95 -17.33 -15.30 5.12
CA ASN A 95 -17.46 -16.21 3.98
C ASN A 95 -18.60 -15.75 3.04
N PRO A 96 -18.35 -15.57 1.74
CA PRO A 96 -19.38 -15.18 0.77
C PRO A 96 -20.56 -16.17 0.71
N LYS A 97 -20.33 -17.45 1.05
CA LYS A 97 -21.38 -18.46 1.13
C LYS A 97 -22.35 -18.20 2.29
N ASP A 98 -21.94 -17.44 3.29
CA ASP A 98 -22.74 -16.98 4.43
C ASP A 98 -23.11 -15.50 4.26
N SER A 99 -23.71 -15.16 3.11
CA SER A 99 -24.18 -13.80 2.82
C SER A 99 -25.53 -13.51 3.48
N PHE A 100 -25.82 -12.23 3.74
CA PHE A 100 -27.11 -11.79 4.31
C PHE A 100 -28.32 -12.29 3.49
N LEU A 101 -28.24 -12.24 2.16
CA LEU A 101 -29.31 -12.70 1.28
C LEU A 101 -29.58 -14.22 1.41
N LYS A 102 -28.52 -15.01 1.60
CA LYS A 102 -28.65 -16.46 1.78
C LYS A 102 -29.29 -16.81 3.13
N ARG A 103 -28.96 -16.07 4.19
CA ARG A 103 -29.62 -16.23 5.49
C ARG A 103 -31.09 -15.82 5.44
N LEU A 104 -31.40 -14.72 4.75
CA LEU A 104 -32.79 -14.30 4.52
C LEU A 104 -33.59 -15.35 3.74
N ALA A 105 -32.97 -15.99 2.74
CA ALA A 105 -33.60 -17.11 2.03
C ALA A 105 -33.87 -18.30 2.96
N GLY A 106 -32.94 -18.62 3.88
CA GLY A 106 -33.12 -19.66 4.89
C GLY A 106 -34.26 -19.35 5.87
N TYR A 107 -34.39 -18.10 6.31
CA TYR A 107 -35.54 -17.68 7.14
C TYR A 107 -36.86 -17.83 6.40
N ARG A 108 -36.90 -17.45 5.11
CA ARG A 108 -38.08 -17.66 4.28
C ARG A 108 -38.44 -19.13 4.19
N GLU A 109 -37.46 -19.99 3.94
CA GLU A 109 -37.66 -21.43 3.84
C GLU A 109 -38.24 -22.00 5.15
N ALA A 110 -37.65 -21.67 6.29
CA ALA A 110 -38.11 -22.09 7.61
C ALA A 110 -39.55 -21.65 7.92
N ILE A 111 -39.95 -20.45 7.50
CA ILE A 111 -41.32 -19.95 7.65
C ILE A 111 -42.28 -20.71 6.72
N THR A 112 -41.86 -21.01 5.49
CA THR A 112 -42.72 -21.70 4.51
C THR A 112 -42.84 -23.20 4.73
N SER A 113 -41.91 -23.81 5.47
CA SER A 113 -41.89 -25.25 5.78
C SER A 113 -42.56 -25.61 7.11
N ALA A 114 -43.10 -24.63 7.83
CA ALA A 114 -43.77 -24.86 9.10
C ALA A 114 -45.20 -25.40 8.89
N ASP A 115 -45.53 -26.51 9.57
CA ASP A 115 -46.80 -27.23 9.38
C ASP A 115 -47.95 -26.65 10.21
N THR A 116 -47.66 -25.99 11.35
CA THR A 116 -48.65 -25.41 12.25
C THR A 116 -48.52 -23.89 12.38
N TRP A 117 -49.61 -23.22 12.73
CA TRP A 117 -49.62 -21.76 12.94
C TRP A 117 -48.71 -21.31 14.09
N ASP A 118 -48.61 -22.12 15.15
CA ASP A 118 -47.71 -21.84 16.27
C ASP A 118 -46.24 -21.95 15.82
N ASP A 119 -45.91 -22.95 15.00
CA ASP A 119 -44.58 -23.09 14.41
C ASP A 119 -44.24 -21.94 13.47
N VAL A 120 -45.20 -21.46 12.67
CA VAL A 120 -45.02 -20.28 11.81
C VAL A 120 -44.72 -19.04 12.66
N LEU A 121 -45.48 -18.79 13.73
CA LEU A 121 -45.25 -17.64 14.61
C LEU A 121 -43.89 -17.71 15.31
N LEU A 122 -43.51 -18.89 15.81
CA LEU A 122 -42.19 -19.12 16.41
C LEU A 122 -41.07 -18.93 15.38
N ALA A 123 -41.23 -19.43 14.15
CA ALA A 123 -40.27 -19.26 13.07
C ALA A 123 -40.11 -17.79 12.66
N ILE A 124 -41.20 -17.03 12.59
CA ILE A 124 -41.16 -15.58 12.31
C ILE A 124 -40.45 -14.83 13.43
N LEU A 125 -40.83 -15.07 14.69
CA LEU A 125 -40.24 -14.36 15.83
C LEU A 125 -38.76 -14.69 15.99
N GLY A 126 -38.39 -15.96 15.81
CA GLY A 126 -37.00 -16.43 15.81
C GLY A 126 -36.18 -15.81 14.68
N SER A 127 -36.71 -15.82 13.45
CA SER A 127 -36.05 -15.22 12.30
C SER A 127 -35.86 -13.71 12.45
N LEU A 128 -36.85 -13.00 12.99
CA LEU A 128 -36.73 -11.56 13.28
C LEU A 128 -35.67 -11.28 14.35
N ARG A 129 -35.65 -12.07 15.42
CA ARG A 129 -34.64 -11.97 16.47
C ARG A 129 -33.25 -12.19 15.91
N ASP A 130 -33.03 -13.25 15.14
CA ASP A 130 -31.73 -13.57 14.56
C ASP A 130 -31.30 -12.53 13.51
N MET A 131 -32.24 -12.07 12.69
CA MET A 131 -32.00 -11.01 11.71
C MET A 131 -31.47 -9.73 12.40
N LEU A 132 -32.14 -9.31 13.48
CA LEU A 132 -31.82 -8.06 14.18
C LEU A 132 -30.60 -8.16 15.09
N LEU A 133 -30.45 -9.26 15.83
CA LEU A 133 -29.41 -9.39 16.85
C LEU A 133 -28.12 -10.03 16.34
N VAL A 134 -28.18 -10.83 15.27
CA VAL A 134 -27.03 -11.56 14.75
C VAL A 134 -26.64 -11.04 13.36
N ASP A 135 -27.57 -11.09 12.41
CA ASP A 135 -27.26 -10.89 11.00
C ASP A 135 -26.98 -9.45 10.62
N LEU A 136 -27.79 -8.52 11.12
CA LEU A 136 -27.62 -7.09 10.85
C LEU A 136 -26.29 -6.59 11.45
N PRO A 137 -25.96 -6.80 12.74
CA PRO A 137 -24.66 -6.42 13.29
C PRO A 137 -23.49 -7.08 12.56
N ARG A 138 -23.61 -8.36 12.19
CA ARG A 138 -22.57 -9.07 11.43
C ARG A 138 -22.35 -8.47 10.05
N SER A 139 -23.43 -8.10 9.35
CA SER A 139 -23.36 -7.47 8.03
C SER A 139 -22.77 -6.06 8.10
N LEU A 140 -23.12 -5.29 9.13
CA LEU A 140 -22.53 -3.98 9.39
C LEU A 140 -21.02 -4.07 9.69
N ARG A 141 -20.60 -5.05 10.50
CA ARG A 141 -19.16 -5.33 10.73
C ARG A 141 -18.42 -5.68 9.44
N ALA A 142 -19.03 -6.49 8.58
CA ALA A 142 -18.45 -6.84 7.29
C ALA A 142 -18.29 -5.62 6.38
N THR A 143 -19.32 -4.76 6.30
CA THR A 143 -19.27 -3.51 5.53
C THR A 143 -18.21 -2.56 6.09
N ARG A 144 -18.14 -2.40 7.42
CA ARG A 144 -17.08 -1.63 8.08
C ARG A 144 -15.70 -2.15 7.69
N LYS A 145 -15.47 -3.46 7.77
CA LYS A 145 -14.17 -4.05 7.38
C LYS A 145 -13.82 -3.77 5.92
N ARG A 146 -14.78 -3.79 4.99
CA ARG A 146 -14.53 -3.40 3.59
C ARG A 146 -14.07 -1.95 3.45
N ILE A 147 -14.66 -1.04 4.23
CA ILE A 147 -14.24 0.37 4.28
C ILE A 147 -12.83 0.46 4.90
N ASP A 148 -12.55 -0.30 5.96
CA ASP A 148 -11.23 -0.34 6.59
C ASP A 148 -10.16 -0.84 5.61
N LEU A 149 -10.44 -1.90 4.82
CA LEU A 149 -9.53 -2.41 3.78
C LEU A 149 -9.25 -1.35 2.69
N PHE A 150 -10.29 -0.64 2.26
CA PHE A 150 -10.12 0.46 1.32
C PHE A 150 -9.29 1.60 1.92
N GLY A 151 -9.59 1.98 3.17
CA GLY A 151 -8.85 3.01 3.91
C GLY A 151 -7.39 2.65 4.10
N ASN A 152 -7.07 1.39 4.41
CA ASN A 152 -5.71 0.88 4.57
C ASN A 152 -4.86 1.15 3.32
N ASP A 153 -5.39 0.87 2.12
CA ASP A 153 -4.67 1.12 0.87
C ASP A 153 -4.28 2.59 0.73
N PHE A 154 -5.21 3.50 0.99
CA PHE A 154 -4.97 4.93 0.87
C PHE A 154 -4.13 5.49 2.01
N TYR A 155 -4.17 4.88 3.18
CA TYR A 155 -3.29 5.19 4.30
C TYR A 155 -1.84 4.85 3.97
N LEU A 156 -1.57 3.63 3.49
CA LEU A 156 -0.24 3.24 3.04
C LEU A 156 0.23 4.11 1.85
N ALA A 157 -0.67 4.38 0.90
CA ALA A 157 -0.35 5.24 -0.23
C ALA A 157 -0.01 6.68 0.20
N HIS A 158 -0.69 7.19 1.22
CA HIS A 158 -0.39 8.50 1.80
C HIS A 158 1.00 8.52 2.42
N ILE A 159 1.35 7.53 3.25
CA ILE A 159 2.69 7.42 3.84
C ILE A 159 3.77 7.42 2.75
N TYR A 160 3.65 6.51 1.78
CA TYR A 160 4.63 6.39 0.70
C TYR A 160 4.75 7.71 -0.08
N ARG A 161 3.64 8.28 -0.56
CA ARG A 161 3.67 9.49 -1.39
C ARG A 161 4.19 10.71 -0.65
N SER A 162 3.77 10.92 0.60
CA SER A 162 4.22 12.04 1.40
C SER A 162 5.71 11.97 1.69
N LEU A 163 6.22 10.79 2.08
CA LEU A 163 7.66 10.59 2.33
C LEU A 163 8.48 10.63 1.06
N HIS A 164 8.05 9.96 -0.01
CA HIS A 164 8.75 9.92 -1.31
C HIS A 164 8.85 11.33 -1.91
N TRP A 165 7.74 12.05 -1.98
CA TRP A 165 7.73 13.44 -2.46
C TRP A 165 8.67 14.31 -1.64
N TRP A 166 8.52 14.33 -0.30
CA TRP A 166 9.30 15.24 0.54
C TRP A 166 10.79 14.89 0.53
N SER A 167 11.15 13.65 0.85
CA SER A 167 12.55 13.24 1.09
C SER A 167 13.37 13.00 -0.19
N LYS A 168 12.72 12.91 -1.35
CA LYS A 168 13.35 12.67 -2.66
C LYS A 168 14.37 11.52 -2.62
N PRO A 169 13.96 10.29 -2.26
CA PRO A 169 14.88 9.16 -2.19
C PRO A 169 15.41 8.80 -3.59
N THR A 170 16.57 8.16 -3.64
CA THR A 170 17.09 7.56 -4.88
C THR A 170 16.60 6.14 -5.09
N HIS A 171 16.31 5.44 -3.99
CA HIS A 171 15.90 4.04 -3.97
C HIS A 171 14.78 3.88 -2.94
N VAL A 172 13.82 3.01 -3.24
CA VAL A 172 12.76 2.64 -2.31
C VAL A 172 12.83 1.13 -2.10
N THR A 173 12.77 0.69 -0.86
CA THR A 173 12.62 -0.73 -0.53
C THR A 173 11.45 -0.97 0.40
N VAL A 174 10.82 -2.12 0.20
CA VAL A 174 9.76 -2.64 1.06
C VAL A 174 10.22 -3.93 1.69
N LEU A 175 10.23 -3.99 3.03
CA LEU A 175 10.85 -5.08 3.80
C LEU A 175 9.93 -6.30 4.00
N GLY A 176 8.94 -6.49 3.14
CA GLY A 176 8.07 -7.66 3.15
C GLY A 176 6.86 -7.52 4.06
N ASP A 177 6.26 -8.67 4.36
CA ASP A 177 4.97 -8.86 5.04
C ASP A 177 3.83 -8.10 4.35
N LEU A 178 3.90 -8.11 3.02
CA LEU A 178 2.91 -7.49 2.14
C LEU A 178 1.57 -8.21 2.21
N ILE A 179 1.59 -9.51 2.47
CA ILE A 179 0.39 -10.30 2.72
C ILE A 179 0.31 -10.72 4.19
N GLY A 180 -0.75 -10.30 4.88
CA GLY A 180 -0.98 -10.70 6.29
C GLY A 180 -1.30 -12.18 6.52
N SER A 181 -1.38 -12.98 5.46
CA SER A 181 -1.62 -14.42 5.52
C SER A 181 -1.02 -15.07 4.27
N GLN A 182 -0.19 -16.08 4.49
CA GLN A 182 0.32 -16.99 3.45
C GLN A 182 -0.80 -17.84 2.80
N TRP A 183 -1.96 -17.95 3.46
CA TRP A 183 -3.12 -18.75 3.02
C TRP A 183 -4.19 -17.86 2.38
N VAL A 184 -3.95 -17.41 1.15
CA VAL A 184 -4.99 -16.78 0.32
C VAL A 184 -5.21 -17.57 -0.97
N THR A 185 -6.18 -17.17 -1.77
CA THR A 185 -6.38 -17.76 -3.10
C THR A 185 -5.59 -16.96 -4.13
N ASP A 186 -5.22 -17.57 -5.25
CA ASP A 186 -4.56 -16.85 -6.36
C ASP A 186 -5.34 -15.58 -6.74
N GLY A 187 -6.66 -15.70 -6.89
CA GLY A 187 -7.51 -14.55 -7.22
C GLY A 187 -7.54 -13.46 -6.16
N GLU A 188 -7.32 -13.78 -4.88
CA GLU A 188 -7.14 -12.77 -3.83
C GLU A 188 -5.74 -12.16 -3.90
N PHE A 189 -4.71 -12.97 -4.07
CA PHE A 189 -3.34 -12.51 -4.24
C PHE A 189 -3.24 -11.50 -5.39
N GLU A 190 -3.79 -11.80 -6.57
CA GLU A 190 -3.73 -10.88 -7.72
C GLU A 190 -4.46 -9.56 -7.46
N ARG A 191 -5.56 -9.60 -6.70
CA ARG A 191 -6.25 -8.38 -6.27
C ARG A 191 -5.42 -7.58 -5.28
N ARG A 192 -4.66 -8.21 -4.38
CA ARG A 192 -3.74 -7.52 -3.48
C ARG A 192 -2.54 -6.93 -4.24
N ALA A 193 -1.91 -7.71 -5.13
CA ALA A 193 -0.83 -7.27 -6.00
C ALA A 193 -1.22 -6.08 -6.89
N TRP A 194 -2.43 -6.13 -7.47
CA TRP A 194 -2.93 -5.01 -8.25
C TRP A 194 -3.09 -3.74 -7.41
N ARG A 195 -3.63 -3.84 -6.18
CA ARG A 195 -3.76 -2.69 -5.27
C ARG A 195 -2.40 -2.17 -4.82
N TYR A 196 -1.44 -3.05 -4.58
CA TYR A 196 -0.07 -2.69 -4.25
C TYR A 196 0.51 -1.74 -5.31
N TRP A 197 0.55 -2.16 -6.57
CA TRP A 197 1.13 -1.36 -7.65
C TRP A 197 0.27 -0.19 -8.11
N ASN A 198 -1.06 -0.33 -8.14
CA ASN A 198 -1.94 0.68 -8.72
C ASN A 198 -2.52 1.67 -7.71
N ARG A 199 -2.55 1.32 -6.42
CA ARG A 199 -3.05 2.20 -5.34
C ARG A 199 -1.97 2.65 -4.38
N VAL A 200 -1.18 1.74 -3.81
CA VAL A 200 -0.17 2.10 -2.80
C VAL A 200 1.03 2.76 -3.48
N PHE A 201 1.73 2.00 -4.32
CA PHE A 201 2.94 2.39 -5.04
C PHE A 201 2.68 2.89 -6.45
N ARG A 202 1.57 3.60 -6.67
CA ARG A 202 1.18 4.09 -7.99
C ARG A 202 2.31 4.89 -8.65
N GLY A 203 2.72 4.47 -9.84
CA GLY A 203 3.82 5.07 -10.61
C GLY A 203 5.20 4.48 -10.29
N GLY A 204 5.29 3.61 -9.27
CA GLY A 204 6.43 2.77 -9.00
C GLY A 204 6.56 1.67 -10.05
N VAL A 205 7.80 1.22 -10.25
CA VAL A 205 8.19 0.20 -11.21
C VAL A 205 8.92 -0.90 -10.45
N ARG A 206 8.76 -2.15 -10.88
CA ARG A 206 9.52 -3.26 -10.31
C ARG A 206 10.99 -3.17 -10.75
N VAL A 207 11.91 -3.68 -9.94
CA VAL A 207 13.28 -3.95 -10.40
C VAL A 207 13.24 -5.05 -11.45
N ASP A 208 14.01 -4.95 -12.52
CA ASP A 208 13.99 -5.92 -13.63
C ASP A 208 14.63 -7.28 -13.24
N ASP A 209 14.19 -8.37 -13.89
CA ASP A 209 14.60 -9.74 -13.51
C ASP A 209 16.07 -10.04 -13.78
N ASP A 210 16.66 -9.37 -14.77
CA ASP A 210 18.07 -9.45 -15.10
C ASP A 210 18.95 -8.96 -13.95
N ILE A 211 18.50 -7.93 -13.21
CA ILE A 211 19.17 -7.42 -12.02
C ILE A 211 18.99 -8.39 -10.84
N THR A 212 17.83 -9.04 -10.71
CA THR A 212 17.54 -10.02 -9.65
C THR A 212 17.90 -11.47 -10.01
N ILE A 213 18.69 -11.68 -11.07
CA ILE A 213 18.96 -13.00 -11.68
C ILE A 213 19.66 -13.99 -10.75
N THR A 214 20.26 -13.52 -9.65
CA THR A 214 20.93 -14.35 -8.62
C THR A 214 20.01 -15.40 -7.99
N GLY A 215 18.69 -15.24 -8.10
CA GLY A 215 17.69 -16.21 -7.63
C GLY A 215 17.22 -17.24 -8.66
N SER A 216 17.65 -17.18 -9.92
CA SER A 216 17.20 -18.13 -10.97
C SER A 216 17.85 -19.52 -10.82
N GLU A 217 17.11 -20.59 -11.14
CA GLU A 217 17.60 -21.99 -11.03
C GLU A 217 18.91 -22.19 -11.81
N ASP A 218 19.01 -21.58 -12.98
CA ASP A 218 20.20 -21.67 -13.83
C ASP A 218 21.43 -21.04 -13.15
N VAL A 219 21.26 -20.03 -12.30
CA VAL A 219 22.34 -19.22 -11.72
C VAL A 219 22.57 -19.50 -10.23
N HIS A 220 21.74 -20.35 -9.62
CA HIS A 220 21.83 -20.68 -8.19
C HIS A 220 23.23 -21.21 -7.81
N GLY A 221 23.89 -20.54 -6.85
CA GLY A 221 25.25 -20.87 -6.40
C GLY A 221 26.39 -20.32 -7.26
N ARG A 222 26.10 -19.49 -8.29
CA ARG A 222 27.10 -18.75 -9.06
C ARG A 222 27.06 -17.26 -8.70
N ASP A 223 28.24 -16.67 -8.44
CA ASP A 223 28.37 -15.22 -8.26
C ASP A 223 28.16 -14.50 -9.61
N VAL A 224 26.91 -14.18 -9.92
CA VAL A 224 26.57 -13.32 -11.05
C VAL A 224 26.31 -11.92 -10.50
N LYS A 225 27.28 -11.03 -10.73
CA LYS A 225 27.17 -9.61 -10.35
C LYS A 225 26.73 -8.79 -11.57
N VAL A 226 25.50 -8.30 -11.53
CA VAL A 226 25.04 -7.27 -12.47
C VAL A 226 25.39 -5.91 -11.87
N VAL A 227 26.17 -5.10 -12.59
CA VAL A 227 26.53 -3.73 -12.21
C VAL A 227 25.80 -2.80 -13.16
N GLU A 228 24.92 -1.97 -12.62
CA GLU A 228 24.28 -0.88 -13.36
C GLU A 228 24.92 0.44 -12.92
N ASP A 229 25.44 1.20 -13.88
CA ASP A 229 25.95 2.54 -13.62
C ASP A 229 24.77 3.48 -13.37
N LEU A 230 24.75 4.10 -12.19
CA LEU A 230 23.77 5.12 -11.85
C LEU A 230 24.29 6.47 -12.35
N PRO A 231 23.69 7.10 -13.38
CA PRO A 231 24.06 8.47 -13.74
C PRO A 231 23.67 9.39 -12.59
N LEU A 232 24.67 9.88 -11.85
CA LEU A 232 24.52 10.79 -10.71
C LEU A 232 24.27 12.24 -11.14
N ASP A 233 24.39 12.54 -12.44
CA ASP A 233 24.35 13.89 -13.01
C ASP A 233 22.90 14.35 -13.24
N MET A 234 22.15 14.58 -12.17
CA MET A 234 20.86 15.28 -12.20
C MET A 234 21.04 16.82 -12.21
N GLN A 235 21.85 17.34 -13.12
CA GLN A 235 21.84 18.77 -13.48
C GLN A 235 21.71 18.89 -15.00
N GLY A 236 20.50 18.72 -15.52
CA GLY A 236 20.27 18.85 -16.96
C GLY A 236 18.83 18.68 -17.39
N GLY A 237 18.04 19.75 -17.26
CA GLY A 237 17.19 20.30 -18.33
C GLY A 237 16.04 19.50 -18.96
N ASP A 238 15.91 18.19 -18.76
CA ASP A 238 14.78 17.41 -19.23
C ASP A 238 14.31 16.48 -18.10
N GLY A 239 13.02 16.48 -17.82
CA GLY A 239 12.40 15.94 -16.59
C GLY A 239 12.45 14.42 -16.44
N THR A 240 13.41 13.73 -17.04
CA THR A 240 13.60 12.29 -16.94
C THR A 240 14.38 11.96 -15.67
N THR A 241 13.65 11.83 -14.58
CA THR A 241 14.11 11.14 -13.37
C THR A 241 14.68 9.76 -13.75
N GLY A 242 15.88 9.44 -13.26
CA GLY A 242 16.53 8.16 -13.55
C GLY A 242 15.64 6.97 -13.15
N PRO A 243 15.83 5.79 -13.75
CA PRO A 243 14.94 4.64 -13.57
C PRO A 243 14.75 4.26 -12.09
N TRP A 244 15.77 4.46 -11.25
CA TRP A 244 15.81 4.01 -9.86
C TRP A 244 14.93 4.78 -8.87
N GLU A 245 14.65 6.07 -9.09
CA GLU A 245 13.77 6.85 -8.19
C GLU A 245 12.36 6.27 -8.11
N ARG A 246 11.93 5.60 -9.18
CA ARG A 246 10.63 4.95 -9.30
C ARG A 246 10.72 3.43 -9.09
N ARG A 247 11.90 2.83 -9.02
CA ARG A 247 12.03 1.39 -8.77
C ARG A 247 11.77 1.07 -7.30
N ILE A 248 10.94 0.05 -7.05
CA ILE A 248 10.63 -0.47 -5.73
C ILE A 248 11.29 -1.83 -5.56
N ILE A 249 12.21 -1.92 -4.61
CA ILE A 249 12.89 -3.16 -4.21
C ILE A 249 12.02 -3.86 -3.18
N ASN A 250 11.33 -4.91 -3.58
CA ASN A 250 10.55 -5.73 -2.65
C ASN A 250 11.47 -6.80 -2.06
N VAL A 251 11.48 -6.91 -0.73
CA VAL A 251 12.10 -8.01 0.03
C VAL A 251 10.97 -8.84 0.62
N ALA A 252 11.08 -10.17 0.58
CA ALA A 252 10.04 -11.04 1.11
C ALA A 252 10.17 -11.16 2.64
N GLY A 253 9.05 -11.00 3.34
CA GLY A 253 8.94 -11.19 4.79
C GLY A 253 8.53 -12.62 5.15
N ASN A 254 8.49 -12.91 6.45
CA ASN A 254 8.12 -14.25 6.93
C ASN A 254 6.66 -14.59 6.62
N HIS A 255 5.76 -13.60 6.59
CA HIS A 255 4.36 -13.81 6.21
C HIS A 255 4.15 -13.97 4.70
N ASP A 256 5.10 -13.50 3.88
CA ASP A 256 5.06 -13.66 2.43
C ASP A 256 5.51 -15.05 1.98
N VAL A 257 6.54 -15.61 2.62
CA VAL A 257 7.14 -16.92 2.28
C VAL A 257 6.47 -18.07 3.06
N GLY A 258 5.96 -17.79 4.26
CA GLY A 258 5.45 -18.80 5.19
C GLY A 258 6.57 -19.51 5.96
N TYR A 259 6.17 -20.41 6.87
CA TYR A 259 7.10 -21.19 7.68
C TYR A 259 7.51 -22.49 6.96
N ALA A 260 8.75 -22.94 7.16
CA ALA A 260 9.35 -24.06 6.42
C ALA A 260 8.56 -25.39 6.46
N GLY A 261 7.72 -25.60 7.48
CA GLY A 261 6.84 -26.78 7.56
C GLY A 261 5.60 -26.75 6.67
N ASP A 262 5.27 -25.57 6.13
CA ASP A 262 4.08 -25.33 5.30
C ASP A 262 4.42 -25.24 3.80
N ILE A 263 5.70 -25.38 3.45
CA ILE A 263 6.17 -25.36 2.06
C ILE A 263 5.93 -26.74 1.43
N SER A 264 5.20 -26.76 0.32
CA SER A 264 4.96 -27.95 -0.50
C SER A 264 5.02 -27.53 -1.97
N ASP A 265 5.13 -28.48 -2.90
CA ASP A 265 5.08 -28.18 -4.34
C ASP A 265 3.77 -27.47 -4.76
N TYR A 266 2.73 -27.55 -3.91
CA TYR A 266 1.43 -26.91 -4.07
C TYR A 266 1.24 -25.66 -3.18
N SER A 267 2.24 -25.30 -2.36
CA SER A 267 2.19 -24.13 -1.50
C SER A 267 2.20 -22.87 -2.38
N THR A 268 1.15 -22.06 -2.24
CA THR A 268 0.90 -20.83 -2.98
C THR A 268 1.99 -19.77 -2.81
N ALA A 269 2.71 -19.77 -1.68
CA ALA A 269 3.77 -18.80 -1.39
C ALA A 269 4.92 -18.86 -2.42
N SER A 270 5.32 -20.06 -2.83
CA SER A 270 6.40 -20.27 -3.82
C SER A 270 6.06 -19.72 -5.21
N TYR A 271 4.77 -19.68 -5.58
CA TYR A 271 4.30 -19.15 -6.88
C TYR A 271 4.06 -17.64 -6.86
N TRP A 272 3.78 -17.07 -5.70
CA TRP A 272 3.37 -15.68 -5.55
C TRP A 272 4.52 -14.72 -5.36
N ILE A 273 5.61 -15.17 -4.71
CA ILE A 273 6.83 -14.36 -4.59
C ILE A 273 7.35 -14.00 -5.99
N PRO A 274 7.48 -14.91 -6.96
CA PRO A 274 7.77 -14.49 -8.33
C PRO A 274 6.71 -13.52 -8.90
N ARG A 275 5.43 -13.59 -8.55
CA ARG A 275 4.44 -12.68 -9.17
C ARG A 275 4.43 -11.27 -8.59
N LEU A 276 4.69 -11.09 -7.29
CA LEU A 276 4.85 -9.76 -6.70
C LEU A 276 6.25 -9.17 -6.95
N PHE A 277 7.25 -10.06 -7.09
CA PHE A 277 8.67 -9.72 -7.10
C PHE A 277 9.34 -9.92 -8.48
N THR A 278 8.71 -10.64 -9.43
CA THR A 278 9.21 -11.00 -10.79
C THR A 278 8.26 -10.72 -11.98
N HIS A 279 6.94 -10.49 -11.83
CA HIS A 279 6.05 -10.17 -12.98
C HIS A 279 5.21 -8.89 -12.81
N PRO A 280 5.33 -7.89 -13.71
CA PRO A 280 4.29 -6.86 -13.84
C PRO A 280 3.08 -7.45 -14.57
N PHE A 281 1.88 -7.21 -14.03
CA PHE A 281 0.64 -7.40 -14.77
C PHE A 281 0.65 -6.52 -16.01
N SER A 282 0.81 -7.12 -17.18
CA SER A 282 0.69 -6.43 -18.45
C SER A 282 -0.71 -5.83 -18.54
N ASN A 283 -0.77 -4.51 -18.76
CA ASN A 283 -2.01 -3.76 -18.86
C ASN A 283 -2.66 -3.95 -20.24
N THR A 284 -2.57 -5.15 -20.82
CA THR A 284 -3.19 -5.47 -22.10
C THR A 284 -4.59 -6.03 -21.85
N ARG A 285 -5.57 -5.13 -21.81
CA ARG A 285 -6.91 -5.46 -22.29
C ARG A 285 -6.76 -5.85 -23.77
N THR A 286 -6.65 -7.13 -24.05
CA THR A 286 -6.94 -7.66 -25.38
C THR A 286 -8.42 -7.36 -25.65
N SER A 287 -8.66 -6.37 -26.50
CA SER A 287 -9.93 -6.21 -27.17
C SER A 287 -10.06 -7.41 -28.12
N SER A 288 -10.88 -8.37 -27.73
CA SER A 288 -11.37 -9.38 -28.67
C SER A 288 -12.31 -8.69 -29.64
N SER A 289 -11.77 -8.20 -30.76
CA SER A 289 -12.55 -7.90 -31.95
C SER A 289 -12.93 -9.23 -32.60
N THR A 290 -14.17 -9.64 -32.37
CA THR A 290 -14.88 -10.59 -33.21
C THR A 290 -15.19 -9.90 -34.54
N THR A 291 -14.55 -10.38 -35.60
CA THR A 291 -15.08 -10.41 -36.97
C THR A 291 -14.70 -11.75 -37.57
#